data_AF-A0A139IRA7-F1
#
_entry.id   AF-A0A139IRA7-F1
#
_cell.length_a   1.000
_cell.length_b   1.000
_cell.length_c   1.000
_cell.angle_alpha   90.00
_cell.angle_beta   90.00
_cell.angle_gamma   90.00
#
_symmetry.space_group_name_H-M   'P 1'
#
loop_
_entity.id
_entity.type
_entity.pdbx_description
1 polymer ?
#
loop_
_entity_poly.entity_id
_entity_poly.type
_entity_poly.pdbx_seq_one_letter_code
_entity_poly.pdbx_strand_id
1 'polypeptide(L)'
;MTTTILGLPPFKLALYIEILANLSSLPALILSPSYGASFLLSTTATIAPSTLTLTRWFGGLVGALTVPLVFSLPSPSGSDGTKMSETDRQRQIGFRRATYITMGAGEVFLSRLMVWAYIQGEEESGFSGNAMLAGAANMGALLALRVLFLVGRPELIEECDGKVKGQ
;
A
#
# COMPACT_ATOMS: atom_id res chain seq x y z
N MET A 1 -18.19 -2.78 20.65
CA MET A 1 -18.03 -4.12 20.05
C MET A 1 -17.06 -3.93 18.91
N THR A 2 -15.82 -4.37 19.07
CA THR A 2 -14.82 -4.28 18.00
C THR A 2 -15.11 -5.36 16.97
N THR A 3 -15.54 -4.96 15.77
CA THR A 3 -15.82 -5.91 14.70
C THR A 3 -14.50 -6.46 14.18
N THR A 4 -14.14 -7.67 14.58
CA THR A 4 -13.01 -8.39 13.99
C THR A 4 -13.44 -9.05 12.68
N ILE A 5 -12.57 -9.00 11.68
CA ILE A 5 -12.76 -9.68 10.39
C ILE A 5 -11.66 -10.72 10.31
N LEU A 6 -12.04 -12.00 10.13
CA LEU A 6 -11.10 -13.14 10.14
C LEU A 6 -10.23 -13.21 11.42
N GLY A 7 -10.77 -12.74 12.56
CA GLY A 7 -10.06 -12.72 13.84
C GLY A 7 -9.06 -11.56 14.00
N LEU A 8 -8.98 -10.63 13.04
CA LEU A 8 -8.10 -9.46 13.11
C LEU A 8 -8.89 -8.14 13.20
N PRO A 9 -8.33 -7.12 13.89
CA PRO A 9 -8.80 -5.75 13.76
C PRO A 9 -8.78 -5.29 12.29
N PRO A 10 -9.77 -4.51 11.82
CA PRO A 10 -9.88 -4.11 10.42
C PRO A 10 -8.62 -3.40 9.89
N PHE A 11 -8.00 -2.54 10.69
CA PHE A 11 -6.77 -1.83 10.33
C PHE A 11 -5.59 -2.78 10.11
N LYS A 12 -5.43 -3.81 10.96
CA LYS A 12 -4.38 -4.81 10.79
C LYS A 12 -4.63 -5.67 9.56
N LEU A 13 -5.87 -6.09 9.34
CA LEU A 13 -6.22 -6.86 8.15
C LEU A 13 -5.88 -6.07 6.87
N ALA A 14 -6.23 -4.78 6.83
CA ALA A 14 -5.82 -3.88 5.75
C ALA A 14 -4.30 -3.83 5.57
N LEU A 15 -3.54 -3.58 6.65
CA LEU A 15 -2.07 -3.59 6.59
C LEU A 15 -1.50 -4.91 6.07
N TYR A 16 -2.00 -6.06 6.53
CA TYR A 16 -1.54 -7.35 6.04
C TYR A 16 -1.80 -7.53 4.55
N ILE A 17 -3.00 -7.16 4.09
CA ILE A 17 -3.34 -7.23 2.66
C ILE A 17 -2.41 -6.34 1.85
N GLU A 18 -2.19 -5.09 2.28
CA GLU A 18 -1.30 -4.14 1.59
C GLU A 18 0.15 -4.64 1.55
N ILE A 19 0.68 -5.13 2.67
CA ILE A 19 2.04 -5.68 2.76
C ILE A 19 2.17 -6.90 1.84
N LEU A 20 1.22 -7.83 1.88
CA LEU A 20 1.23 -9.02 1.04
C LEU A 20 1.13 -8.68 -0.44
N ALA A 21 0.26 -7.73 -0.81
CA ALA A 21 0.15 -7.26 -2.18
C ALA A 21 1.48 -6.69 -2.67
N ASN A 22 2.12 -5.81 -1.89
CA ASN A 22 3.43 -5.25 -2.23
C ASN A 22 4.49 -6.34 -2.36
N LEU A 23 4.63 -7.22 -1.36
CA LEU A 23 5.64 -8.29 -1.37
C LEU A 23 5.44 -9.28 -2.52
N SER A 24 4.19 -9.59 -2.88
CA SER A 24 3.88 -10.49 -4.00
C SER A 24 4.31 -9.93 -5.36
N SER A 25 4.38 -8.60 -5.49
CA SER A 25 4.82 -7.92 -6.72
C SER A 25 6.35 -7.89 -6.88
N LEU A 26 7.11 -7.94 -5.77
CA LEU A 26 8.57 -7.75 -5.79
C LEU A 26 9.33 -8.78 -6.65
N PRO A 27 9.01 -10.09 -6.65
CA PRO A 27 9.68 -11.05 -7.52
C PRO A 27 9.57 -10.67 -9.00
N ALA A 28 8.38 -10.26 -9.45
CA ALA A 28 8.16 -9.85 -10.83
C ALA A 28 8.87 -8.52 -11.15
N LEU A 29 8.92 -7.57 -10.23
CA LEU A 29 9.54 -6.26 -10.49
C LEU A 29 11.08 -6.29 -10.42
N ILE A 30 11.66 -7.08 -9.52
CA ILE A 30 13.10 -7.07 -9.25
C ILE A 30 13.82 -8.20 -9.98
N LEU A 31 13.32 -9.43 -9.86
CA LEU A 31 13.99 -10.63 -10.37
C LEU A 31 13.65 -10.89 -11.84
N SER A 32 12.43 -10.57 -12.27
CA SER A 32 11.97 -10.75 -13.66
C SER A 32 11.32 -9.49 -14.26
N PRO A 33 12.04 -8.35 -14.33
CA PRO A 33 11.47 -7.06 -14.71
C PRO A 33 10.88 -7.03 -16.12
N SER A 34 11.30 -7.91 -17.03
CA SER A 34 10.68 -8.04 -18.35
C SER A 34 9.25 -8.55 -18.25
N TYR A 35 9.01 -9.54 -17.39
CA TYR A 35 7.68 -10.04 -17.07
C TYR A 35 6.85 -8.96 -16.39
N GLY A 36 7.38 -8.27 -15.38
CA GLY A 36 6.69 -7.15 -14.73
C GLY A 36 6.31 -6.03 -15.71
N ALA A 37 7.24 -5.59 -16.56
CA ALA A 37 7.01 -4.55 -17.56
C ALA A 37 6.00 -4.96 -18.64
N SER A 38 5.92 -6.25 -18.98
CA SER A 38 4.98 -6.75 -19.98
C SER A 38 3.51 -6.54 -19.64
N PHE A 39 3.16 -6.41 -18.36
CA PHE A 39 1.81 -6.05 -17.93
C PHE A 39 1.48 -4.57 -18.09
N LEU A 40 2.50 -3.72 -18.20
CA LEU A 40 2.35 -2.26 -18.23
C LEU A 40 2.44 -1.71 -19.65
N LEU A 41 3.30 -2.29 -20.49
CA LEU A 41 3.56 -1.78 -21.83
C LEU A 41 2.50 -2.23 -22.84
N SER A 42 2.15 -1.37 -23.78
CA SER A 42 1.25 -1.72 -24.90
C SER A 42 1.92 -2.66 -25.91
N THR A 43 3.25 -2.60 -26.02
CA THR A 43 4.07 -3.50 -26.85
C THR A 43 5.30 -3.99 -26.09
N THR A 44 5.62 -5.28 -26.27
CA THR A 44 6.77 -5.94 -25.63
C THR A 44 7.86 -6.32 -26.62
N ALA A 45 7.68 -6.02 -27.91
CA ALA A 45 8.60 -6.42 -28.98
C ALA A 45 10.02 -5.86 -28.79
N THR A 46 10.16 -4.71 -28.12
CA THR A 46 11.44 -4.08 -27.81
C THR A 46 11.40 -3.35 -26.47
N ILE A 47 11.43 -4.10 -25.36
CA ILE A 47 11.57 -3.48 -24.04
C ILE A 47 13.00 -2.92 -23.90
N ALA A 48 13.13 -1.61 -23.80
CA ALA A 48 14.42 -0.95 -23.65
C ALA A 48 15.10 -1.37 -22.31
N PRO A 49 16.44 -1.51 -22.27
CA PRO A 49 17.16 -1.82 -21.04
C PRO A 49 16.92 -0.81 -19.91
N SER A 50 16.70 0.47 -20.25
CA SER A 50 16.33 1.53 -19.29
C SER A 50 15.00 1.23 -18.61
N THR A 51 14.00 0.73 -19.34
CA THR A 51 12.69 0.34 -18.78
C THR A 51 12.82 -0.81 -17.80
N LEU A 52 13.69 -1.78 -18.07
CA LEU A 52 13.96 -2.88 -17.14
C LEU A 52 14.61 -2.38 -15.85
N THR A 53 15.57 -1.46 -15.96
CA THR A 53 16.20 -0.82 -14.80
C THR A 53 15.19 -0.01 -13.99
N LEU A 54 14.34 0.77 -14.66
CA LEU A 54 13.29 1.55 -14.01
C LEU A 54 12.26 0.64 -13.31
N THR A 55 11.92 -0.50 -13.91
CA THR A 55 11.03 -1.51 -13.30
C THR A 55 11.63 -2.07 -12.00
N ARG A 56 12.93 -2.35 -11.98
CA ARG A 56 13.63 -2.78 -10.75
C ARG A 56 13.65 -1.68 -9.70
N TRP A 57 13.89 -0.44 -10.10
CA TRP A 57 13.87 0.70 -9.18
C TRP A 57 12.49 0.91 -8.58
N PHE A 58 11.44 0.76 -9.39
CA PHE A 58 10.07 0.77 -8.93
C PHE A 58 9.80 -0.37 -7.93
N GLY A 59 10.25 -1.59 -8.20
CA GLY A 59 10.21 -2.70 -7.24
C GLY A 59 10.93 -2.37 -5.93
N GLY A 60 12.12 -1.77 -6.00
CA GLY A 60 12.86 -1.29 -4.84
C GLY A 60 12.08 -0.24 -4.03
N LEU A 61 11.42 0.71 -4.72
CA LEU A 61 10.58 1.73 -4.09
C LEU A 61 9.35 1.10 -3.40
N VAL A 62 8.68 0.15 -4.04
CA VAL A 62 7.56 -0.61 -3.44
C VAL A 62 8.04 -1.33 -2.18
N GLY A 63 9.21 -1.98 -2.23
CA GLY A 63 9.83 -2.62 -1.07
C GLY A 63 10.12 -1.61 0.05
N ALA A 64 10.73 -0.47 -0.26
CA ALA A 64 11.06 0.58 0.69
C ALA A 64 9.80 1.18 1.35
N LEU A 65 8.74 1.42 0.59
CA LEU A 65 7.45 1.92 1.10
C LEU A 65 6.68 0.86 1.90
N THR A 66 7.00 -0.42 1.74
CA THR A 66 6.42 -1.51 2.55
C THR A 66 6.99 -1.53 3.97
N VAL A 67 8.22 -1.08 4.17
CA VAL A 67 8.87 -1.04 5.50
C VAL A 67 8.06 -0.26 6.55
N PRO A 68 7.62 0.99 6.32
CA PRO A 68 6.80 1.71 7.30
C PRO A 68 5.42 1.05 7.54
N LEU A 69 4.87 0.30 6.57
CA LEU A 69 3.65 -0.49 6.78
C LEU A 69 3.90 -1.65 7.75
N VAL A 70 5.01 -2.36 7.60
CA VAL A 70 5.41 -3.42 8.52
C VAL A 70 5.60 -2.87 9.94
N PHE A 71 6.25 -1.71 10.08
CA PHE A 71 6.40 -1.05 11.38
C PHE A 71 5.09 -0.50 11.96
N SER A 72 4.03 -0.40 11.15
CA SER A 72 2.69 -0.04 11.61
C SER A 72 1.90 -1.22 12.20
N LEU A 73 2.34 -2.48 11.97
CA LEU A 73 1.67 -3.70 12.44
C LEU A 73 1.62 -3.90 13.97
N PRO A 74 2.72 -3.68 14.73
CA PRO A 74 2.73 -3.99 16.16
C PRO A 74 1.57 -3.28 16.85
N SER A 75 0.89 -3.94 17.78
CA SER A 75 -0.19 -3.27 18.50
C SER A 75 0.36 -2.34 19.57
N PRO A 76 -0.33 -1.22 19.84
CA PRO A 76 0.01 -0.36 20.96
C PRO A 76 -0.28 -0.97 22.34
N SER A 77 -0.56 -2.27 22.40
CA SER A 77 -0.67 -3.06 23.63
C SER A 77 0.35 -4.18 23.52
N GLY A 78 1.25 -4.28 24.49
CA GLY A 78 2.38 -5.22 24.44
C GLY A 78 1.92 -6.66 24.23
N SER A 79 2.65 -7.37 23.37
CA SER A 79 2.50 -8.80 23.08
C SER A 79 2.54 -9.69 24.34
N ASP A 80 3.12 -9.18 25.44
CA ASP A 80 3.32 -9.92 26.69
C ASP A 80 2.31 -9.54 27.80
N GLY A 81 1.24 -8.81 27.47
CA GLY A 81 0.31 -8.27 28.47
C GLY A 81 0.86 -7.05 29.22
N THR A 82 2.09 -6.64 28.93
CA THR A 82 2.71 -5.42 29.42
C THR A 82 2.07 -4.21 28.72
N LYS A 83 1.45 -3.32 29.50
CA LYS A 83 0.88 -2.08 28.97
C LYS A 83 1.99 -1.23 28.37
N MET A 84 1.89 -0.92 27.08
CA MET A 84 2.75 0.08 26.45
C MET A 84 2.59 1.39 27.21
N SER A 85 3.69 2.12 27.44
CA SER A 85 3.61 3.47 28.01
C SER A 85 2.72 4.33 27.11
N GLU A 86 1.90 5.21 27.71
CA GLU A 86 1.00 6.09 26.96
C GLU A 86 1.78 6.93 25.92
N THR A 87 3.01 7.33 26.25
CA THR A 87 3.91 8.04 25.33
C THR A 87 4.25 7.23 24.09
N ASP A 88 4.55 5.94 24.25
CA ASP A 88 4.93 5.08 23.14
C ASP A 88 3.73 4.68 22.29
N ARG A 89 2.55 4.53 22.92
CA ARG A 89 1.27 4.38 22.21
C ARG A 89 0.99 5.58 21.30
N GLN A 90 1.10 6.80 21.83
CA GLN A 90 0.87 8.02 21.06
C GLN A 90 1.87 8.17 19.91
N ARG A 91 3.15 7.83 20.14
CA ARG A 91 4.16 7.79 19.07
C ARG A 91 3.80 6.81 17.96
N GLN A 92 3.33 5.62 18.32
CA GLN A 92 2.94 4.62 17.33
C GLN A 92 1.72 5.05 16.52
N ILE A 93 0.69 5.60 17.16
CA ILE A 93 -0.48 6.16 16.48
C ILE A 93 -0.06 7.29 15.53
N GLY A 94 0.81 8.19 16.00
CA GLY A 94 1.39 9.26 15.21
C GLY A 94 2.16 8.74 13.99
N PHE A 95 2.97 7.69 14.17
CA PHE A 95 3.69 7.03 13.08
C PHE A 95 2.74 6.44 12.04
N ARG A 96 1.74 5.66 12.46
CA ARG A 96 0.72 5.07 11.56
C ARG A 96 0.03 6.15 10.72
N ARG A 97 -0.39 7.25 11.36
CA ARG A 97 -1.02 8.39 10.68
C ARG A 97 -0.06 9.03 9.68
N ALA A 98 1.19 9.27 10.06
CA ALA A 98 2.20 9.85 9.18
C ALA A 98 2.49 8.95 7.96
N THR A 99 2.59 7.63 8.17
CA THR A 99 2.72 6.65 7.09
C THR A 99 1.56 6.76 6.11
N TYR A 100 0.32 6.78 6.60
CA TYR A 100 -0.87 6.82 5.75
C TYR A 100 -1.00 8.15 5.00
N ILE A 101 -0.67 9.28 5.62
CA ILE A 101 -0.66 10.58 4.95
C ILE A 101 0.38 10.58 3.82
N THR A 102 1.59 10.11 4.10
CA THR A 102 2.69 10.08 3.13
C THR A 102 2.36 9.19 1.94
N MET A 103 1.82 7.99 2.20
CA MET A 103 1.42 7.07 1.15
C MET A 103 0.22 7.58 0.36
N GLY A 104 -0.78 8.18 1.03
CA GLY A 104 -1.93 8.79 0.38
C GLY A 104 -1.54 9.89 -0.60
N ALA A 105 -0.54 10.72 -0.26
CA ALA A 105 -0.01 11.72 -1.18
C ALA A 105 0.60 11.08 -2.45
N GLY A 106 1.36 9.99 -2.28
CA GLY A 106 1.90 9.22 -3.39
C GLY A 106 0.82 8.59 -4.27
N GLU A 107 -0.23 8.04 -3.67
CA GLU A 107 -1.37 7.43 -4.37
C GLU A 107 -2.15 8.46 -5.20
N VAL A 108 -2.41 9.64 -4.66
CA VAL A 108 -3.05 10.74 -5.41
C VAL A 108 -2.20 11.13 -6.62
N PHE A 109 -0.89 11.31 -6.41
CA PHE A 109 0.03 11.71 -7.47
C PHE A 109 0.10 10.65 -8.58
N LEU A 110 0.34 9.38 -8.22
CA LEU A 110 0.45 8.28 -9.18
C LEU A 110 -0.87 8.00 -9.89
N SER A 111 -2.00 8.01 -9.18
CA SER A 111 -3.33 7.83 -9.78
C SER A 111 -3.59 8.89 -10.85
N ARG A 112 -3.27 10.16 -10.58
CA ARG A 112 -3.39 11.24 -11.58
C ARG A 112 -2.49 11.04 -12.79
N LEU A 113 -1.23 10.62 -12.59
CA LEU A 113 -0.33 10.32 -13.70
C LEU A 113 -0.84 9.16 -14.57
N MET A 114 -1.41 8.12 -13.95
CA MET A 114 -1.98 6.99 -14.69
C MET A 114 -3.23 7.39 -15.47
N VAL A 115 -4.13 8.18 -14.87
CA VAL A 115 -5.30 8.72 -15.59
C VAL A 115 -4.87 9.63 -16.73
N TRP A 116 -3.85 10.45 -16.52
CA TRP A 116 -3.28 11.29 -17.57
C TRP A 116 -2.72 10.46 -18.73
N ALA A 117 -1.91 9.45 -18.44
CA ALA A 117 -1.36 8.53 -19.45
C ALA A 117 -2.47 7.76 -20.19
N TYR A 118 -3.53 7.38 -19.48
CA TYR A 118 -4.71 6.76 -20.10
C TYR A 118 -5.39 7.70 -21.11
N ILE A 119 -5.54 8.99 -20.78
CA ILE A 119 -6.16 9.99 -21.66
C ILE A 119 -5.29 10.26 -22.91
N GLN A 120 -3.96 10.23 -22.78
CA GLN A 120 -3.05 10.36 -23.93
C GLN A 120 -3.13 9.18 -24.91
N GLY A 121 -3.63 8.02 -24.45
CA GLY A 121 -3.74 6.82 -25.26
C GLY A 121 -2.43 6.03 -25.36
N GLU A 122 -2.51 4.83 -25.90
CA GLU A 122 -1.40 3.87 -25.90
C GLU A 122 -0.28 4.24 -26.87
N GLU A 123 -0.58 4.93 -27.96
CA GLU A 123 0.40 5.32 -28.99
C GLU A 123 1.38 6.39 -28.48
N GLU A 124 0.88 7.36 -27.70
CA GLU A 124 1.70 8.45 -27.16
C GLU A 124 2.38 8.05 -25.83
N SER A 125 1.67 7.34 -24.95
CA SER A 125 2.19 6.97 -23.63
C SER A 125 3.11 5.74 -23.65
N GLY A 126 2.95 4.83 -24.62
CA GLY A 126 3.63 3.53 -24.65
C GLY A 126 3.15 2.53 -23.58
N PHE A 127 2.16 2.90 -22.77
CA PHE A 127 1.55 2.06 -21.75
C PHE A 127 0.21 1.50 -22.23
N SER A 128 -0.13 0.30 -21.77
CA SER A 128 -1.47 -0.25 -21.98
C SER A 128 -2.51 0.58 -21.21
N GLY A 129 -3.56 1.01 -21.89
CA GLY A 129 -4.64 1.79 -21.30
C GLY A 129 -5.36 1.02 -20.21
N ASN A 130 -5.58 -0.29 -20.40
CA ASN A 130 -6.16 -1.15 -19.37
C ASN A 130 -5.28 -1.22 -18.13
N ALA A 131 -3.96 -1.31 -18.29
CA ALA A 131 -3.02 -1.33 -17.18
C ALA A 131 -3.02 0.00 -16.42
N MET A 132 -3.07 1.13 -17.13
CA MET A 132 -3.14 2.46 -16.51
C MET A 132 -4.46 2.67 -15.77
N LEU A 133 -5.59 2.27 -16.35
CA LEU A 133 -6.89 2.38 -15.71
C LEU A 133 -7.00 1.46 -14.47
N ALA A 134 -6.55 0.21 -14.59
CA ALA A 134 -6.51 -0.72 -13.46
C ALA A 134 -5.58 -0.22 -12.34
N GLY A 135 -4.40 0.31 -12.71
CA GLY A 135 -3.48 0.93 -11.77
C GLY A 135 -4.09 2.13 -11.06
N ALA A 136 -4.73 3.04 -11.80
CA ALA A 136 -5.41 4.20 -11.25
C ALA A 136 -6.55 3.82 -10.29
N ALA A 137 -7.34 2.81 -10.66
CA ALA A 137 -8.41 2.26 -9.83
C ALA A 137 -7.86 1.63 -8.54
N ASN A 138 -6.78 0.86 -8.63
CA ASN A 138 -6.11 0.27 -7.46
C ASN A 138 -5.58 1.36 -6.51
N MET A 139 -4.91 2.39 -7.04
CA MET A 139 -4.46 3.54 -6.24
C MET A 139 -5.63 4.30 -5.61
N GLY A 140 -6.73 4.46 -6.34
CA GLY A 140 -7.95 5.07 -5.83
C GLY A 140 -8.59 4.27 -4.69
N ALA A 141 -8.60 2.94 -4.78
CA ALA A 141 -9.09 2.06 -3.73
C ALA A 141 -8.23 2.14 -2.46
N LEU A 142 -6.90 2.12 -2.58
CA LEU A 142 -5.98 2.31 -1.47
C LEU A 142 -6.15 3.69 -0.82
N LEU A 143 -6.27 4.74 -1.65
CA LEU A 143 -6.50 6.10 -1.15
C LEU A 143 -7.82 6.20 -0.39
N ALA A 144 -8.89 5.59 -0.91
CA ALA A 144 -10.19 5.56 -0.24
C ALA A 144 -10.09 4.85 1.12
N LEU A 145 -9.34 3.76 1.21
CA LEU A 145 -9.06 3.06 2.46
C LEU A 145 -8.31 3.97 3.46
N ARG A 146 -7.34 4.76 2.99
CA ARG A 146 -6.63 5.73 3.85
C ARG A 146 -7.53 6.85 4.32
N VAL A 147 -8.35 7.41 3.45
CA VAL A 147 -9.33 8.44 3.83
C VAL A 147 -10.33 7.88 4.85
N LEU A 148 -10.78 6.64 4.66
CA LEU A 148 -11.63 5.95 5.63
C LEU A 148 -10.93 5.86 6.98
N PHE A 149 -9.68 5.41 7.04
CA PHE A 149 -8.97 5.26 8.31
C PHE A 149 -8.48 6.58 8.93
N LEU A 150 -8.20 7.62 8.16
CA LEU A 150 -7.71 8.90 8.69
C LEU A 150 -8.83 9.85 9.09
N VAL A 151 -9.94 9.85 8.36
CA VAL A 151 -11.03 10.83 8.51
C VAL A 151 -12.33 10.18 8.91
N GLY A 152 -12.70 9.08 8.27
CA GLY A 152 -14.00 8.42 8.49
C GLY A 152 -14.09 7.65 9.81
N ARG A 153 -13.04 6.89 10.13
CA ARG A 153 -12.95 5.94 11.24
C ARG A 153 -11.54 5.98 11.88
N PRO A 154 -11.06 7.15 12.36
CA PRO A 154 -9.73 7.30 12.97
C PRO A 154 -9.49 6.38 14.17
N GLU A 155 -10.54 5.98 14.87
CA GLU A 155 -10.47 5.07 15.99
C GLU A 155 -9.92 3.68 15.62
N LEU A 156 -10.03 3.25 14.35
CA LEU A 156 -9.51 1.97 13.88
C LEU A 156 -7.97 1.95 13.79
N ILE A 157 -7.34 3.11 13.55
CA ILE A 157 -5.88 3.26 13.61
C ILE A 157 -5.39 3.24 15.07
N GLU A 158 -6.22 3.76 15.98
CA GLU A 158 -5.93 3.90 17.40
C GLU A 158 -6.21 2.63 18.20
N GLU A 159 -6.96 1.70 17.61
CA GLU A 159 -7.35 0.47 18.27
C GLU A 159 -6.11 -0.39 18.58
N CYS A 160 -5.83 -0.50 19.88
CA CYS A 160 -5.01 -1.56 20.42
C CYS A 160 -5.74 -2.90 20.19
N ASP A 161 -5.01 -4.00 20.04
CA ASP A 161 -5.58 -5.36 20.14
C ASP A 161 -6.37 -5.44 21.46
N GLY A 162 -7.66 -5.14 21.38
CA GLY A 162 -8.58 -5.19 22.47
C GLY A 162 -8.88 -6.67 22.65
N LYS A 163 -8.40 -7.22 23.77
CA LYS A 163 -8.82 -8.52 24.31
C LYS A 163 -10.21 -8.88 23.79
N VAL A 164 -10.32 -10.04 23.16
CA VAL A 164 -11.56 -10.79 23.13
C VAL A 164 -12.07 -10.82 24.56
N LYS A 165 -13.00 -9.93 24.92
CA LYS A 165 -13.83 -10.10 26.10
C LYS A 165 -14.81 -11.20 25.74
N GLY A 166 -14.30 -12.42 25.75
CA GLY A 166 -15.12 -13.61 25.98
C GLY A 166 -15.25 -13.77 27.49
N GLN A 167 -16.51 -13.77 27.93
CA GLN A 167 -17.00 -14.25 29.23
C GLN A 167 -16.74 -13.37 30.46
#